data_AF-A0A7S2UZ86-F1
#
_entry.id   AF-A0A7S2UZ86-F1
#
_cell.length_a   1.000
_cell.length_b   1.000
_cell.length_c   1.000
_cell.angle_alpha   90.00
_cell.angle_beta   90.00
_cell.angle_gamma   90.00
#
_symmetry.space_group_name_H-M   'P 1'
#
loop_
_entity.id
_entity.type
_entity.pdbx_description
1 polymer ?
#
loop_
_entity_poly.entity_id
_entity_poly.type
_entity_poly.pdbx_seq_one_letter_code
_entity_poly.pdbx_strand_id
1 'polypeptide(L)'
;VEQPYWLKFSKEKKMHIFERLAFADTFERFLGSKFNTTKRFGLDGSEAVIPGLKAMIDHGSELGITNFTFGMPHRGRLNVLANVMRKPMPLMFREFQDAHYDLETYRKKEDWSSS
;
A
#
# COMPACT_ATOMS: atom_id res chain seq x y z
N VAL A 1 5.86 26.97 14.09
CA VAL A 1 6.57 25.75 13.62
C VAL A 1 7.39 25.09 14.74
N GLU A 2 7.66 25.74 15.88
CA GLU A 2 8.46 25.15 16.97
C GLU A 2 7.69 25.00 18.29
N GLN A 3 6.71 24.10 18.36
CA GLN A 3 6.20 23.68 19.68
C GLN A 3 5.89 22.18 19.68
N PRO A 4 6.80 21.29 20.13
CA PRO A 4 6.60 19.84 20.06
C PRO A 4 5.67 19.31 21.17
N TYR A 5 4.49 19.92 21.37
CA TYR A 5 3.50 19.45 22.35
C TYR A 5 2.35 18.63 21.73
N TRP A 6 2.38 18.31 20.43
CA TRP A 6 1.15 18.16 19.65
C TRP A 6 0.72 16.79 19.11
N LEU A 7 1.23 15.65 19.59
CA LEU A 7 0.63 14.34 19.23
C LEU A 7 0.46 13.43 20.44
N LYS A 8 -0.40 13.82 21.38
CA LYS A 8 -1.01 12.86 22.31
C LYS A 8 -2.01 11.98 21.55
N PHE A 9 -1.48 11.05 20.75
CA PHE A 9 -2.30 9.97 20.22
C PHE A 9 -2.75 9.06 21.34
N SER A 10 -4.02 8.64 21.28
CA SER A 10 -4.50 7.55 22.11
C SER A 10 -3.70 6.27 21.85
N LYS A 11 -3.73 5.32 22.77
CA LYS A 11 -3.02 4.04 22.63
C LYS A 11 -3.48 3.31 21.36
N GLU A 12 -4.77 3.38 21.07
CA GLU A 12 -5.41 2.78 19.91
C GLU A 12 -4.88 3.40 18.62
N LYS A 13 -4.78 4.74 18.55
CA LYS A 13 -4.23 5.42 17.37
C LYS A 13 -2.75 5.11 17.15
N LYS A 14 -1.95 4.97 18.22
CA LYS A 14 -0.56 4.50 18.11
C LYS A 14 -0.48 3.06 17.59
N MET A 15 -1.35 2.18 18.10
CA MET A 15 -1.40 0.79 17.64
C MET A 15 -1.78 0.70 16.15
N HIS A 16 -2.77 1.48 15.72
CA HIS A 16 -3.17 1.53 14.31
C HIS A 16 -2.06 2.02 13.37
N ILE A 17 -1.31 3.04 13.79
CA ILE A 17 -0.13 3.52 13.03
C ILE A 17 0.94 2.42 12.99
N PHE A 18 1.20 1.76 14.11
CA PHE A 18 2.16 0.67 14.20
C PHE A 18 1.77 -0.52 13.31
N GLU A 19 0.50 -0.93 13.31
CA GLU A 19 0.00 -1.98 12.42
C GLU A 19 0.25 -1.64 10.95
N ARG A 20 -0.10 -0.41 10.54
CA ARG A 20 0.15 0.06 9.16
C ARG A 20 1.64 0.02 8.79
N LEU A 21 2.52 0.32 9.73
CA LEU A 21 3.98 0.25 9.56
C LEU A 21 4.45 -1.21 9.49
N ALA A 22 3.95 -2.07 10.37
CA ALA A 22 4.29 -3.49 10.41
C ALA A 22 3.86 -4.21 9.12
N PHE A 23 2.70 -3.88 8.56
CA PHE A 23 2.28 -4.37 7.25
C PHE A 23 3.22 -3.93 6.11
N ALA A 24 3.71 -2.68 6.18
CA ALA A 24 4.66 -2.18 5.19
C ALA A 24 6.00 -2.94 5.24
N ASP A 25 6.57 -3.12 6.43
CA ASP A 25 7.81 -3.89 6.65
C ASP A 25 7.64 -5.38 6.27
N THR A 26 6.56 -6.00 6.73
CA THR A 26 6.29 -7.43 6.45
C THR A 26 6.17 -7.68 4.96
N PHE A 27 5.54 -6.77 4.22
CA PHE A 27 5.43 -6.87 2.76
C PHE A 27 6.79 -6.77 2.06
N GLU A 28 7.67 -5.86 2.50
CA GLU A 28 9.04 -5.77 1.96
C GLU A 28 9.84 -7.03 2.25
N ARG A 29 9.78 -7.54 3.48
CA ARG A 29 10.46 -8.77 3.87
C ARG A 29 9.95 -9.98 3.09
N PHE A 30 8.64 -10.05 2.85
CA PHE A 30 8.05 -11.08 1.99
C PHE A 30 8.60 -11.00 0.56
N LEU A 31 8.61 -9.81 -0.05
CA LEU A 31 9.16 -9.62 -1.38
C LEU A 31 10.65 -9.97 -1.44
N GLY A 32 11.43 -9.55 -0.45
CA GLY A 32 12.85 -9.86 -0.35
C GLY A 32 13.14 -11.36 -0.22
N SER A 33 12.27 -12.11 0.46
CA SER A 33 12.40 -13.55 0.59
C SER A 33 11.95 -14.30 -0.68
N LYS A 34 10.80 -13.93 -1.25
CA LYS A 34 10.19 -14.67 -2.36
C LYS A 34 10.80 -14.33 -3.72
N PHE A 35 11.26 -13.10 -3.91
CA PHE A 35 11.81 -12.57 -5.17
C PHE A 35 13.24 -12.06 -4.98
N ASN A 36 14.08 -12.83 -4.29
CA ASN A 36 15.45 -12.44 -3.91
C ASN A 36 16.39 -12.14 -5.10
N THR A 37 16.12 -12.68 -6.28
CA THR A 37 16.92 -12.47 -7.49
C THR A 37 16.51 -11.25 -8.31
N THR A 38 15.35 -10.65 -8.01
CA THR A 38 14.75 -9.59 -8.83
C THR A 38 14.89 -8.23 -8.15
N LYS A 39 15.21 -7.18 -8.93
CA LYS A 39 15.27 -5.80 -8.41
C LYS A 39 13.87 -5.33 -8.00
N ARG A 40 13.63 -5.25 -6.68
CA ARG A 40 12.32 -4.89 -6.10
C ARG A 40 12.02 -3.40 -5.96
N PHE A 41 13.04 -2.53 -5.99
CA PHE A 41 12.91 -1.10 -5.67
C PHE A 41 12.09 -0.87 -4.37
N GLY A 42 12.43 -1.63 -3.33
CA GLY A 42 11.68 -1.67 -2.08
C GLY A 42 11.69 -0.35 -1.30
N LEU A 43 10.84 -0.30 -0.28
CA LEU A 43 10.66 0.83 0.63
C LEU A 43 11.48 0.71 1.93
N ASP A 44 12.54 -0.11 1.97
CA ASP A 44 13.37 -0.29 3.17
C ASP A 44 13.94 1.05 3.66
N GLY A 45 13.74 1.34 4.94
CA GLY A 45 14.11 2.59 5.60
C GLY A 45 13.19 3.78 5.30
N SER A 46 12.09 3.58 4.57
CA SER A 46 11.08 4.61 4.28
C SER A 46 9.64 4.11 4.46
N GLU A 47 9.46 3.07 5.27
CA GLU A 47 8.19 2.37 5.50
C GLU A 47 7.12 3.29 6.09
N ALA A 48 7.55 4.33 6.83
CA ALA A 48 6.69 5.36 7.40
C ALA A 48 5.87 6.14 6.35
N VAL A 49 6.25 6.07 5.06
CA VAL A 49 5.45 6.63 3.96
C VAL A 49 4.05 5.98 3.90
N ILE A 50 3.91 4.69 4.23
CA ILE A 50 2.62 3.99 4.18
C ILE A 50 1.61 4.53 5.20
N PRO A 51 1.91 4.58 6.52
CA PRO A 51 1.00 5.20 7.47
C PRO A 51 0.79 6.69 7.20
N GLY A 52 1.82 7.41 6.71
CA GLY A 52 1.72 8.81 6.32
C GLY A 52 0.72 9.06 5.19
N LEU A 53 0.82 8.30 4.09
CA LEU A 53 -0.12 8.38 2.96
C LEU A 53 -1.54 8.01 3.38
N LYS A 54 -1.70 6.95 4.18
CA LYS A 54 -3.03 6.60 4.69
C LYS A 54 -3.61 7.71 5.57
N ALA A 55 -2.82 8.31 6.45
CA ALA A 55 -3.27 9.43 7.28
C ALA A 55 -3.67 10.66 6.43
N MET A 56 -2.94 10.92 5.34
CA MET A 56 -3.28 11.99 4.38
C MET A 56 -4.60 11.72 3.67
N ILE A 57 -4.83 10.47 3.23
CA ILE A 57 -6.10 10.05 2.60
C ILE A 57 -7.25 10.13 3.61
N ASP A 58 -7.06 9.59 4.81
CA ASP A 58 -8.06 9.61 5.89
C ASP A 58 -8.48 11.06 6.18
N HIS A 59 -7.51 11.97 6.35
CA HIS A 59 -7.78 13.38 6.60
C HIS A 59 -8.40 14.10 5.40
N GLY A 60 -7.91 13.83 4.19
CA GLY A 60 -8.49 14.41 2.97
C GLY A 60 -9.95 13.99 2.79
N SER A 61 -10.27 12.74 3.12
CA SER A 61 -11.64 12.22 3.07
C SER A 61 -12.54 12.92 4.08
N GLU A 62 -12.06 13.21 5.29
CA GLU A 62 -12.80 14.00 6.31
C GLU A 62 -13.13 15.42 5.81
N LEU A 63 -12.25 16.00 4.97
CA LEU A 63 -12.44 17.31 4.34
C LEU A 63 -13.34 17.26 3.10
N GLY A 64 -13.87 16.09 2.72
CA GLY A 64 -14.77 15.91 1.58
C GLY A 64 -14.09 15.63 0.24
N ILE A 65 -12.79 15.31 0.22
CA ILE A 65 -12.09 14.90 -1.01
C ILE A 65 -12.58 13.49 -1.41
N THR A 66 -13.06 13.37 -2.64
CA THR A 66 -13.55 12.10 -3.20
C THR A 66 -12.55 11.39 -4.10
N ASN A 67 -11.57 12.11 -4.65
CA ASN A 67 -10.65 11.59 -5.65
C ASN A 67 -9.20 11.96 -5.30
N PHE A 68 -8.34 10.94 -5.25
CA PHE A 68 -6.91 11.08 -5.01
C PHE A 68 -6.14 10.59 -6.23
N THR A 69 -5.25 11.42 -6.76
CA THR A 69 -4.38 11.06 -7.90
C THR A 69 -2.94 10.98 -7.41
N PHE A 70 -2.26 9.85 -7.65
CA PHE A 70 -0.89 9.62 -7.21
C PHE A 70 0.06 9.53 -8.41
N GLY A 71 1.02 10.46 -8.47
CA GLY A 71 2.23 10.28 -9.26
C GLY A 71 3.32 9.72 -8.36
N MET A 72 3.87 8.54 -8.70
CA MET A 72 4.85 7.87 -7.85
C MET A 72 6.03 7.29 -8.64
N PRO A 73 7.27 7.43 -8.12
CA PRO A 73 8.44 6.79 -8.70
C PRO A 73 8.41 5.26 -8.46
N HIS A 74 9.41 4.55 -8.98
CA HIS A 74 9.53 3.10 -8.81
C HIS A 74 9.73 2.65 -7.35
N ARG A 75 10.32 3.51 -6.49
CA ARG A 75 10.63 3.18 -5.10
C ARG A 75 9.35 3.02 -4.27
N GLY A 76 9.24 1.87 -3.61
CA GLY A 76 8.10 1.51 -2.76
C GLY A 76 6.79 1.34 -3.53
N ARG A 77 6.84 1.24 -4.86
CA ARG A 77 5.62 1.23 -5.69
C ARG A 77 4.69 0.08 -5.35
N LEU A 78 5.25 -1.12 -5.26
CA LEU A 78 4.50 -2.31 -4.89
C LEU A 78 3.89 -2.19 -3.50
N ASN A 79 4.63 -1.61 -2.56
CA ASN A 79 4.18 -1.45 -1.19
C ASN A 79 2.97 -0.51 -1.10
N VAL A 80 3.02 0.62 -1.79
CA VAL A 80 1.90 1.57 -1.86
C VAL A 80 0.70 0.94 -2.58
N LEU A 81 0.92 0.22 -3.70
CA LEU A 81 -0.16 -0.46 -4.40
C LEU A 81 -0.85 -1.52 -3.52
N ALA A 82 -0.08 -2.29 -2.77
CA ALA A 82 -0.58 -3.32 -1.87
C ALA A 82 -1.29 -2.72 -0.64
N ASN A 83 -0.58 -1.86 0.10
CA ASN A 83 -1.01 -1.42 1.41
C ASN A 83 -1.94 -0.20 1.34
N VAL A 84 -1.78 0.70 0.37
CA VAL A 84 -2.59 1.93 0.27
C VAL A 84 -3.74 1.76 -0.73
N MET A 85 -3.44 1.36 -1.97
CA MET A 85 -4.46 1.23 -3.03
C MET A 85 -5.21 -0.11 -3.00
N ARG A 86 -4.79 -1.05 -2.13
CA ARG A 86 -5.41 -2.38 -1.98
C ARG A 86 -5.52 -3.16 -3.30
N LYS A 87 -4.55 -2.99 -4.20
CA LYS A 87 -4.48 -3.80 -5.42
C LYS A 87 -4.29 -5.28 -5.04
N PRO A 88 -5.07 -6.22 -5.60
CA PRO A 88 -4.92 -7.63 -5.29
C PRO A 88 -3.49 -8.12 -5.50
N MET A 89 -2.95 -8.79 -4.49
CA MET A 89 -1.58 -9.32 -4.46
C MET A 89 -1.27 -10.27 -5.63
N PRO A 90 -2.17 -11.19 -6.05
CA PRO A 90 -1.92 -12.04 -7.22
C PRO A 90 -1.69 -11.23 -8.50
N LEU A 91 -2.39 -10.12 -8.69
CA LEU A 91 -2.22 -9.26 -9.86
C LEU A 91 -0.86 -8.56 -9.83
N MET A 92 -0.43 -8.05 -8.67
CA MET A 92 0.87 -7.40 -8.53
C MET A 92 2.04 -8.36 -8.72
N PHE A 93 1.98 -9.56 -8.11
CA PHE A 93 3.07 -10.53 -8.24
C PHE A 93 3.21 -11.08 -9.65
N ARG A 94 2.11 -11.15 -10.38
CA ARG A 94 2.10 -11.63 -11.75
C ARG A 94 2.66 -10.61 -12.74
N GLU A 95 2.41 -9.32 -12.52
CA GLU A 95 3.13 -8.23 -13.21
C GLU A 95 4.64 -8.30 -12.93
N PHE A 96 5.03 -8.80 -11.75
CA PHE A 96 6.42 -9.04 -11.37
C PHE A 96 7.03 -10.29 -12.03
N GLN A 97 6.20 -11.20 -12.54
CA GLN A 97 6.59 -12.47 -13.16
C GLN A 97 6.44 -12.45 -14.70
N ASP A 98 6.15 -11.29 -15.29
CA ASP A 98 6.07 -11.07 -16.76
C ASP A 98 4.93 -11.85 -17.46
N ALA A 99 3.87 -12.23 -16.75
CA ALA A 99 2.72 -12.92 -17.32
C ALA A 99 1.57 -11.95 -17.62
N HIS A 100 1.48 -11.46 -18.87
CA HIS A 100 0.38 -10.62 -19.35
C HIS A 100 -1.00 -11.25 -19.07
N TYR A 101 -1.94 -10.49 -18.48
CA TYR A 101 -3.35 -10.87 -18.36
C TYR A 101 -4.27 -9.74 -18.79
N ASP A 102 -5.42 -10.12 -19.32
CA ASP A 102 -6.54 -9.25 -19.63
C ASP A 102 -7.40 -9.03 -18.37
N LEU A 103 -7.60 -7.76 -18.01
CA LEU A 103 -8.39 -7.30 -16.86
C LEU A 103 -9.86 -7.78 -16.93
N GLU A 104 -10.39 -8.03 -18.13
CA GLU A 104 -11.76 -8.55 -18.29
C GLU A 104 -11.95 -9.93 -17.64
N THR A 105 -10.91 -10.75 -17.61
CA THR A 105 -11.04 -12.15 -17.15
C THR A 105 -11.06 -12.27 -15.63
N TYR A 106 -10.48 -11.31 -14.90
CA TYR A 106 -10.58 -11.24 -13.44
C TYR A 106 -11.97 -10.77 -12.99
N ARG A 107 -12.52 -9.73 -13.65
CA ARG A 107 -13.84 -9.17 -13.32
C ARG A 107 -14.96 -10.19 -13.51
N LYS A 108 -14.89 -11.00 -14.58
CA LYS A 108 -15.81 -12.13 -14.81
C LYS A 108 -15.75 -13.23 -13.73
N LYS A 109 -14.64 -13.35 -13.00
CA LYS A 109 -14.47 -14.41 -11.99
C LYS A 109 -15.09 -14.05 -10.64
N GLU A 110 -15.34 -12.76 -10.38
CA GLU A 110 -16.03 -12.26 -9.18
C GLU A 110 -17.54 -12.07 -9.40
N ASP A 111 -17.98 -11.91 -10.66
CA ASP A 111 -19.41 -11.87 -11.03
C ASP A 111 -20.03 -13.29 -11.02
N TRP A 112 -20.33 -13.79 -9.83
CA TRP A 112 -21.07 -15.04 -9.61
C TRP A 112 -22.52 -15.02 -10.14
N SER A 113 -23.02 -13.84 -10.55
CA SER A 113 -24.37 -13.62 -11.08
C SER A 113 -24.55 -14.01 -12.56
N SER A 114 -23.50 -14.50 -13.22
CA SER A 114 -23.51 -14.85 -14.65
C SER A 114 -23.54 -16.36 -14.95
N SER A 115 -23.78 -17.21 -13.94
CA SER A 115 -24.10 -18.64 -14.11
C SER A 115 -25.55 -18.93 -13.78
#